data_AF-A0A7S1LX02-F1
#
_entry.id   AF-A0A7S1LX02-F1
#
_cell.length_a   1.000
_cell.length_b   1.000
_cell.length_c   1.000
_cell.angle_alpha   90.00
_cell.angle_beta   90.00
_cell.angle_gamma   90.00
#
_symmetry.space_group_name_H-M   'P 1'
#
loop_
_entity.id
_entity.type
_entity.pdbx_description
1 polymer ?
#
loop_
_entity_poly.entity_id
_entity_poly.type
_entity_poly.pdbx_seq_one_letter_code
_entity_poly.pdbx_strand_id
1 'polypeptide(L)'
;TEQRKKEHEEFTDLMASDSAAKELLGFAKNRLNQFYNPKLYKPPAKRELAADDRIAVNLGGGTAPPTPAPAGIAGTGITVLAEVSAHAHQSSNVAPPPPPETFGAYAKKSQMNTGVIAMIDLLIKDLDKEMTEAETDEKLAQADYETLMKDSAAKRLADSKSLSEKESATADLQADLESHKDAKSSATNELAATLKYISSLHAECDWLVQYFDVRKEARASEIDALGKAKSVLSGADYALLQTSSRGSLRGSP
;
A
#
# COMPACT_ATOMS: atom_id res chain seq x y z
N THR A 1 -12.34 -3.12 -6.37
CA THR A 1 -11.67 -3.16 -7.69
C THR A 1 -12.57 -3.89 -8.68
N GLU A 2 -12.37 -3.77 -9.99
CA GLU A 2 -13.14 -4.56 -10.98
C GLU A 2 -12.98 -6.07 -10.74
N GLN A 3 -11.76 -6.50 -10.39
CA GLN A 3 -11.48 -7.89 -10.03
C GLN A 3 -12.34 -8.40 -8.86
N ARG A 4 -12.44 -7.65 -7.74
CA ARG A 4 -13.27 -8.06 -6.60
C ARG A 4 -14.76 -8.12 -6.91
N LYS A 5 -15.25 -7.24 -7.79
CA LYS A 5 -16.66 -7.27 -8.22
C LYS A 5 -16.95 -8.55 -9.00
N LYS A 6 -16.04 -8.91 -9.91
CA LYS A 6 -16.13 -10.13 -10.72
C LYS A 6 -16.06 -11.39 -9.86
N GLU A 7 -15.12 -11.44 -8.91
CA GLU A 7 -15.01 -12.56 -7.95
C GLU A 7 -16.26 -12.70 -7.07
N HIS A 8 -16.81 -11.57 -6.60
CA HIS A 8 -18.05 -11.59 -5.82
C HIS A 8 -19.26 -12.03 -6.65
N GLU A 9 -19.36 -11.58 -7.91
CA GLU A 9 -20.40 -12.00 -8.85
C GLU A 9 -20.32 -13.51 -9.13
N GLU A 10 -19.12 -14.03 -9.39
CA GLU A 10 -18.86 -15.48 -9.56
C GLU A 10 -19.24 -16.28 -8.30
N PHE A 11 -18.94 -15.76 -7.10
CA PHE A 11 -19.39 -16.35 -5.83
C PHE A 11 -20.92 -16.37 -5.72
N THR A 12 -21.59 -15.27 -6.03
CA THR A 12 -23.06 -15.21 -5.95
C THR A 12 -23.74 -16.16 -6.92
N ASP A 13 -23.20 -16.30 -8.13
CA ASP A 13 -23.70 -17.22 -9.15
C ASP A 13 -23.50 -18.68 -8.72
N LEU A 14 -22.32 -19.02 -8.19
CA LEU A 14 -22.01 -20.35 -7.67
C LEU A 14 -22.93 -20.74 -6.51
N MET A 15 -23.13 -19.84 -5.54
CA MET A 15 -24.04 -20.08 -4.42
C MET A 15 -25.49 -20.28 -4.88
N ALA A 16 -25.93 -19.54 -5.92
CA ALA A 16 -27.25 -19.69 -6.50
C ALA A 16 -27.40 -21.02 -7.25
N SER A 17 -26.40 -21.43 -8.04
CA SER A 17 -26.43 -22.69 -8.78
C SER A 17 -26.42 -23.90 -7.85
N ASP A 18 -25.61 -23.87 -6.79
CA ASP A 18 -25.45 -24.98 -5.87
C ASP A 18 -26.66 -25.13 -4.95
N SER A 19 -27.24 -23.99 -4.52
CA SER A 19 -28.52 -23.98 -3.81
C SER A 19 -29.63 -24.59 -4.67
N ALA A 20 -29.74 -24.20 -5.94
CA ALA A 20 -30.73 -24.74 -6.86
C ALA A 20 -30.50 -26.24 -7.14
N ALA A 21 -29.26 -26.67 -7.33
CA ALA A 21 -28.89 -28.07 -7.51
C ALA A 21 -29.26 -28.91 -6.28
N LYS A 22 -28.98 -28.41 -5.08
CA LYS A 22 -29.33 -29.06 -3.82
C LYS A 22 -30.84 -29.20 -3.64
N GLU A 23 -31.62 -28.19 -4.00
CA GLU A 23 -33.10 -28.27 -4.00
C GLU A 23 -33.63 -29.34 -4.97
N LEU A 24 -33.09 -29.39 -6.19
CA LEU A 24 -33.47 -30.39 -7.20
C LEU A 24 -33.13 -31.81 -6.74
N LEU A 25 -31.93 -32.02 -6.18
CA LEU A 25 -31.54 -33.31 -5.61
C LEU A 25 -32.41 -33.69 -4.41
N GLY A 26 -32.81 -32.72 -3.59
CA GLY A 26 -33.77 -32.91 -2.51
C GLY A 26 -35.15 -33.36 -3.01
N PHE A 27 -35.66 -32.75 -4.08
CA PHE A 27 -36.92 -33.15 -4.70
C PHE A 27 -36.82 -34.56 -5.31
N ALA A 28 -35.74 -34.86 -6.03
CA ALA A 28 -35.49 -36.17 -6.62
C ALA A 28 -35.40 -37.27 -5.55
N LYS A 29 -34.67 -37.01 -4.46
CA LYS A 29 -34.58 -37.91 -3.30
C LYS A 29 -35.96 -38.19 -2.71
N ASN A 30 -36.76 -37.14 -2.50
CA ASN A 30 -38.10 -37.27 -1.96
C ASN A 30 -39.03 -38.07 -2.89
N ARG A 31 -38.96 -37.84 -4.22
CA ARG A 31 -39.70 -38.61 -5.21
C ARG A 31 -39.29 -40.08 -5.25
N LEU A 32 -37.99 -40.40 -5.16
CA LEU A 32 -37.50 -41.78 -5.04
C LEU A 32 -38.04 -42.46 -3.77
N ASN A 33 -38.08 -41.75 -2.65
CA ASN A 33 -38.64 -42.26 -1.41
C ASN A 33 -40.12 -42.64 -1.54
N GLN A 34 -40.92 -41.96 -2.37
CA GLN A 34 -42.31 -42.33 -2.61
C GLN A 34 -42.48 -43.78 -3.10
N PHE A 35 -41.57 -44.27 -3.94
CA PHE A 35 -41.65 -45.59 -4.57
C PHE A 35 -40.88 -46.67 -3.80
N TYR A 36 -39.73 -46.31 -3.24
CA TYR A 36 -38.79 -47.25 -2.63
C TYR A 36 -38.84 -47.25 -1.10
N ASN A 37 -39.10 -46.10 -0.45
CA ASN A 37 -39.14 -45.94 1.00
C ASN A 37 -40.34 -45.09 1.46
N PRO A 38 -41.59 -45.59 1.32
CA PRO A 38 -42.80 -44.78 1.48
C PRO A 38 -42.97 -44.16 2.87
N LYS A 39 -42.33 -44.70 3.92
CA LYS A 39 -42.31 -44.11 5.27
C LYS A 39 -41.52 -42.80 5.36
N LEU A 40 -40.57 -42.57 4.44
CA LEU A 40 -39.71 -41.38 4.40
C LEU A 40 -40.17 -40.35 3.37
N TYR A 41 -41.23 -40.64 2.62
CA TYR A 41 -41.81 -39.71 1.65
C TYR A 41 -42.52 -38.56 2.36
N LYS A 42 -42.17 -37.33 1.99
CA LYS A 42 -42.88 -36.13 2.40
C LYS A 42 -43.72 -35.63 1.22
N PRO A 43 -45.05 -35.64 1.28
CA PRO A 43 -45.86 -35.11 0.18
C PRO A 43 -45.49 -33.63 -0.04
N PRO A 44 -45.31 -33.19 -1.31
CA PRO A 44 -45.09 -31.79 -1.59
C PRO A 44 -46.28 -30.98 -1.06
N ALA A 45 -45.98 -29.81 -0.49
CA ALA A 45 -47.03 -28.90 -0.06
C ALA A 45 -47.98 -28.65 -1.24
N LYS A 46 -49.29 -28.89 -1.04
CA LYS A 46 -50.27 -28.58 -2.07
C LYS A 46 -50.18 -27.09 -2.34
N ARG A 47 -49.94 -26.70 -3.60
CA ARG A 47 -50.14 -25.31 -4.02
C ARG A 47 -51.57 -24.95 -3.66
N GLU A 48 -51.75 -23.93 -2.82
CA GLU A 48 -53.06 -23.28 -2.72
C GLU A 48 -53.32 -22.66 -4.09
N LEU A 49 -54.27 -23.25 -4.82
CA LEU A 49 -54.71 -22.74 -6.11
C LEU A 49 -55.20 -21.30 -5.91
N ALA A 50 -54.67 -20.36 -6.70
CA ALA A 50 -55.14 -18.99 -6.72
C ALA A 50 -56.65 -18.95 -7.02
N ALA A 51 -57.33 -17.91 -6.56
CA ALA A 51 -58.80 -17.80 -6.59
C ALA A 51 -59.41 -18.07 -7.97
N ASP A 52 -58.69 -17.75 -9.05
CA ASP A 52 -59.14 -17.94 -10.43
C ASP A 52 -59.19 -19.42 -10.86
N ASP A 53 -58.31 -20.27 -10.34
CA ASP A 53 -58.30 -21.71 -10.64
C ASP A 53 -59.39 -22.48 -9.88
N ARG A 54 -59.94 -21.92 -8.79
CA ARG A 54 -61.07 -22.51 -8.06
C ARG A 54 -62.40 -22.35 -8.81
N ILE A 55 -62.53 -21.31 -9.63
CA ILE A 55 -63.75 -21.04 -10.40
C ILE A 55 -63.90 -22.07 -11.53
N ALA A 56 -62.77 -22.47 -12.15
CA ALA A 56 -62.76 -23.49 -13.20
C ALA A 56 -63.15 -24.90 -12.71
N VAL A 57 -62.84 -25.25 -11.45
CA VAL A 57 -63.15 -26.57 -10.88
C VAL A 57 -64.61 -26.67 -10.40
N ASN A 58 -65.21 -25.56 -9.97
CA ASN A 58 -66.60 -25.54 -9.48
C ASN A 58 -67.66 -25.45 -10.59
N LEU A 59 -67.29 -25.13 -11.84
CA LEU A 59 -68.22 -24.91 -12.95
C LEU A 59 -68.16 -26.01 -14.03
N GLY A 60 -68.22 -27.28 -13.61
CA GLY A 60 -68.85 -28.37 -14.38
C GLY A 60 -68.06 -29.05 -15.51
N GLY A 61 -67.52 -30.24 -15.20
CA GLY A 61 -67.52 -31.40 -16.12
C GLY A 61 -66.28 -31.65 -16.99
N GLY A 62 -65.26 -32.31 -16.44
CA GLY A 62 -64.18 -32.91 -17.22
C GLY A 62 -62.95 -33.20 -16.38
N THR A 63 -62.36 -34.39 -16.52
CA THR A 63 -61.11 -34.80 -15.84
C THR A 63 -60.06 -33.70 -15.89
N ALA A 64 -59.34 -33.50 -14.77
CA ALA A 64 -58.20 -32.59 -14.71
C ALA A 64 -57.31 -32.79 -15.95
N PRO A 65 -56.93 -31.70 -16.67
CA PRO A 65 -55.97 -31.83 -17.76
C PRO A 65 -54.72 -32.54 -17.23
N PRO A 66 -54.11 -33.47 -18.00
CA PRO A 66 -52.86 -34.08 -17.58
C PRO A 66 -51.91 -32.96 -17.18
N THR A 67 -51.38 -33.05 -15.97
CA THR A 67 -50.49 -32.07 -15.40
C THR A 67 -49.43 -31.76 -16.46
N PRO A 68 -49.30 -30.51 -16.94
CA PRO A 68 -48.13 -30.15 -17.72
C PRO A 68 -46.93 -30.55 -16.87
N ALA A 69 -46.08 -31.45 -17.39
CA ALA A 69 -44.78 -31.68 -16.79
C ALA A 69 -44.14 -30.29 -16.57
N PRO A 70 -43.50 -30.04 -15.42
CA PRO A 70 -43.05 -28.71 -15.05
C PRO A 70 -42.28 -28.09 -16.22
N ALA A 71 -42.92 -27.08 -16.83
CA ALA A 71 -42.41 -26.42 -18.01
C ALA A 71 -41.20 -25.61 -17.58
N GLY A 72 -40.01 -26.11 -17.91
CA GLY A 72 -38.76 -25.37 -17.87
C GLY A 72 -38.24 -25.07 -16.46
N ILE A 73 -36.93 -25.19 -16.31
CA ILE A 73 -36.22 -24.52 -15.22
C ILE A 73 -36.26 -23.03 -15.55
N ALA A 74 -36.77 -22.21 -14.63
CA ALA A 74 -36.82 -20.77 -14.82
C ALA A 74 -35.40 -20.24 -15.09
N GLY A 75 -35.21 -19.60 -16.25
CA GLY A 75 -33.97 -18.90 -16.61
C GLY A 75 -33.10 -19.53 -17.70
N THR A 76 -33.36 -20.74 -18.20
CA THR A 76 -32.40 -21.44 -19.10
C THR A 76 -32.84 -21.61 -20.56
N GLY A 77 -34.08 -21.28 -20.94
CA GLY A 77 -34.49 -21.23 -22.36
C GLY A 77 -34.51 -22.57 -23.11
N ILE A 78 -34.33 -23.72 -22.46
CA ILE A 78 -34.32 -25.03 -23.13
C ILE A 78 -35.76 -25.55 -23.27
N THR A 79 -36.30 -25.53 -24.49
CA THR A 79 -37.57 -26.16 -24.86
C THR A 79 -37.34 -27.61 -25.30
N VAL A 80 -37.91 -28.58 -24.58
CA VAL A 80 -37.92 -29.99 -25.01
C VAL A 80 -38.83 -30.14 -26.24
N LEU A 81 -38.25 -30.74 -27.28
CA LEU A 81 -38.81 -31.08 -28.59
C LEU A 81 -40.23 -31.69 -28.49
N ALA A 82 -41.24 -30.97 -28.97
CA ALA A 82 -42.60 -31.48 -29.13
C ALA A 82 -42.96 -31.45 -30.62
N GLU A 83 -42.69 -32.55 -31.33
CA GLU A 83 -43.19 -32.76 -32.68
C GLU A 83 -43.82 -34.15 -32.78
N VAL A 84 -44.90 -34.19 -33.58
CA VAL A 84 -45.77 -35.32 -33.95
C VAL A 84 -46.99 -35.58 -33.05
N SER A 85 -48.08 -34.88 -33.38
CA SER A 85 -49.42 -35.48 -33.33
C SER A 85 -50.29 -34.91 -34.45
N ALA A 86 -50.29 -35.60 -35.59
CA ALA A 86 -51.25 -35.40 -36.66
C ALA A 86 -51.62 -36.77 -37.22
N HIS A 87 -52.70 -37.36 -36.72
CA HIS A 87 -53.63 -38.18 -37.51
C HIS A 87 -54.96 -38.27 -36.75
N ALA A 88 -55.89 -37.41 -37.16
CA ALA A 88 -57.31 -37.55 -36.87
C ALA A 88 -57.94 -38.46 -37.93
N HIS A 89 -58.59 -39.54 -37.51
CA HIS A 89 -59.58 -40.25 -38.32
C HIS A 89 -60.73 -40.74 -37.44
N GLN A 90 -61.87 -40.06 -37.62
CA GLN A 90 -63.24 -40.57 -37.79
C GLN A 90 -63.80 -41.72 -36.94
N SER A 91 -64.95 -41.40 -36.33
CA SER A 91 -65.83 -42.19 -35.45
C SER A 91 -66.38 -43.50 -36.05
N SER A 92 -66.36 -44.56 -35.24
CA SER A 92 -67.43 -45.59 -35.21
C SER A 92 -67.46 -46.29 -33.85
N ASN A 93 -68.66 -46.41 -33.29
CA ASN A 93 -68.99 -46.85 -31.94
C ASN A 93 -68.97 -48.39 -31.81
N VAL A 94 -67.88 -48.98 -31.28
CA VAL A 94 -67.81 -50.37 -30.79
C VAL A 94 -66.85 -50.43 -29.60
N ALA A 95 -67.29 -50.98 -28.46
CA ALA A 95 -66.47 -51.11 -27.26
C ALA A 95 -65.25 -52.01 -27.51
N PRO A 96 -64.01 -51.57 -27.20
CA PRO A 96 -62.81 -52.39 -27.41
C PRO A 96 -62.74 -53.56 -26.39
N PRO A 97 -62.29 -54.76 -26.81
CA PRO A 97 -62.13 -55.91 -25.93
C PRO A 97 -61.12 -55.61 -24.80
N PRO A 98 -61.23 -56.28 -23.63
CA PRO A 98 -60.40 -55.98 -22.47
C PRO A 98 -58.91 -56.11 -22.81
N PRO A 99 -58.06 -55.19 -22.33
CA PRO A 99 -56.65 -55.19 -22.64
C PRO A 99 -56.01 -56.50 -22.15
N PRO A 100 -55.20 -57.18 -22.98
CA PRO A 100 -54.44 -58.35 -22.54
C PRO A 100 -53.51 -57.97 -21.38
N GLU A 101 -53.34 -58.86 -20.39
CA GLU A 101 -52.45 -58.61 -19.25
C GLU A 101 -51.01 -58.38 -19.71
N THR A 102 -50.60 -57.12 -19.79
CA THR A 102 -49.22 -56.74 -20.10
C THR A 102 -48.45 -56.52 -18.80
N PHE A 103 -47.47 -57.41 -18.59
CA PHE A 103 -46.39 -57.39 -17.60
C PHE A 103 -46.81 -57.35 -16.13
N GLY A 104 -46.63 -58.50 -15.46
CA GLY A 104 -46.79 -58.66 -14.01
C GLY A 104 -46.01 -57.63 -13.19
N ALA A 105 -46.43 -57.49 -11.93
CA ALA A 105 -45.90 -56.53 -10.97
C ALA A 105 -44.37 -56.40 -11.02
N TYR A 106 -43.90 -55.19 -11.31
CA TYR A 106 -42.49 -54.81 -11.27
C TYR A 106 -41.86 -55.28 -9.96
N ALA A 107 -41.01 -56.31 -10.01
CA ALA A 107 -40.31 -56.83 -8.85
C ALA A 107 -39.39 -55.73 -8.32
N LYS A 108 -39.71 -55.19 -7.13
CA LYS A 108 -38.86 -54.21 -6.45
C LYS A 108 -37.50 -54.84 -6.18
N LYS A 109 -36.49 -54.55 -7.02
CA LYS A 109 -35.06 -54.67 -6.69
C LYS A 109 -34.71 -53.66 -5.59
N SER A 110 -35.27 -53.85 -4.39
CA SER A 110 -35.13 -52.98 -3.22
C SER A 110 -33.66 -52.69 -2.88
N GLN A 111 -32.79 -53.69 -3.07
CA GLN A 111 -31.41 -53.65 -2.63
C GLN A 111 -30.48 -52.79 -3.52
N MET A 112 -30.80 -52.58 -4.81
CA MET A 112 -30.00 -51.72 -5.70
C MET A 112 -30.39 -50.24 -5.61
N ASN A 113 -31.62 -49.93 -5.18
CA ASN A 113 -32.17 -48.57 -5.23
C ASN A 113 -31.74 -47.73 -4.01
N THR A 114 -31.41 -48.38 -2.89
CA THR A 114 -30.81 -47.74 -1.71
C THR A 114 -29.43 -47.15 -2.03
N GLY A 115 -28.67 -47.76 -2.95
CA GLY A 115 -27.37 -47.25 -3.39
C GLY A 115 -27.46 -45.91 -4.13
N VAL A 116 -28.49 -45.72 -4.96
CA VAL A 116 -28.71 -44.46 -5.69
C VAL A 116 -29.11 -43.33 -4.73
N ILE A 117 -29.95 -43.61 -3.74
CA ILE A 117 -30.31 -42.61 -2.71
C ILE A 117 -29.09 -42.20 -1.88
N ALA A 118 -28.22 -43.16 -1.55
CA ALA A 118 -26.96 -42.86 -0.86
C ALA A 118 -26.00 -42.02 -1.71
N MET A 119 -25.99 -42.21 -3.04
CA MET A 119 -25.21 -41.38 -3.96
C MET A 119 -25.76 -39.97 -4.07
N ILE A 120 -27.10 -39.79 -4.07
CA ILE A 120 -27.73 -38.45 -3.98
C ILE A 120 -27.37 -37.77 -2.65
N ASP A 121 -27.32 -38.51 -1.54
CA ASP A 121 -26.91 -37.97 -0.24
C ASP A 121 -25.44 -37.58 -0.18
N LEU A 122 -24.57 -38.28 -0.90
CA LEU A 122 -23.18 -37.90 -1.07
C LEU A 122 -23.07 -36.60 -1.88
N LEU A 123 -23.78 -36.49 -3.01
CA LEU A 123 -23.80 -35.27 -3.83
C LEU A 123 -24.34 -34.06 -3.07
N ILE A 124 -25.39 -34.21 -2.26
CA ILE A 124 -25.90 -33.12 -1.42
C ILE A 124 -24.85 -32.68 -0.39
N LYS A 125 -24.11 -33.63 0.20
CA LYS A 125 -23.02 -33.31 1.13
C LYS A 125 -21.83 -32.64 0.46
N ASP A 126 -21.50 -33.03 -0.78
CA ASP A 126 -20.45 -32.40 -1.56
C ASP A 126 -20.83 -30.95 -1.89
N LEU A 127 -22.07 -30.70 -2.33
CA LEU A 127 -22.59 -29.33 -2.53
C LEU A 127 -22.60 -28.52 -1.23
N ASP A 128 -23.00 -29.11 -0.10
CA ASP A 128 -22.94 -28.45 1.21
C ASP A 128 -21.52 -28.03 1.59
N LYS A 129 -20.55 -28.89 1.26
CA LYS A 129 -19.14 -28.64 1.52
C LYS A 129 -18.60 -27.54 0.58
N GLU A 130 -18.88 -27.60 -0.72
CA GLU A 130 -18.49 -26.57 -1.70
C GLU A 130 -19.05 -25.20 -1.32
N MET A 131 -20.34 -25.11 -0.96
CA MET A 131 -20.95 -23.87 -0.49
C MET A 131 -20.26 -23.32 0.76
N THR A 132 -19.91 -24.19 1.72
CA THR A 132 -19.24 -23.76 2.96
C THR A 132 -17.82 -23.27 2.68
N GLU A 133 -17.06 -23.98 1.84
CA GLU A 133 -15.70 -23.58 1.45
C GLU A 133 -15.74 -22.23 0.70
N ALA A 134 -16.65 -22.08 -0.26
CA ALA A 134 -16.85 -20.82 -0.99
C ALA A 134 -17.22 -19.66 -0.07
N GLU A 135 -18.12 -19.86 0.91
CA GLU A 135 -18.48 -18.83 1.89
C GLU A 135 -17.29 -18.39 2.74
N THR A 136 -16.47 -19.35 3.20
CA THR A 136 -15.29 -19.04 3.99
C THR A 136 -14.24 -18.29 3.17
N ASP A 137 -14.02 -18.71 1.93
CA ASP A 137 -13.02 -18.10 1.04
C ASP A 137 -13.43 -16.68 0.64
N GLU A 138 -14.69 -16.45 0.28
CA GLU A 138 -15.18 -15.11 -0.06
C GLU A 138 -15.12 -14.17 1.16
N LYS A 139 -15.43 -14.66 2.36
CA LYS A 139 -15.33 -13.85 3.58
C LYS A 139 -13.88 -13.47 3.89
N LEU A 140 -12.94 -14.41 3.75
CA LEU A 140 -11.52 -14.15 3.95
C LEU A 140 -11.00 -13.17 2.89
N ALA A 141 -11.31 -13.41 1.62
CA ALA A 141 -10.92 -12.53 0.51
C ALA A 141 -11.45 -11.10 0.69
N GLN A 142 -12.69 -10.95 1.17
CA GLN A 142 -13.26 -9.65 1.47
C GLN A 142 -12.55 -8.95 2.64
N ALA A 143 -12.28 -9.68 3.72
CA ALA A 143 -11.58 -9.13 4.89
C ALA A 143 -10.14 -8.70 4.55
N ASP A 144 -9.43 -9.51 3.77
CA ASP A 144 -8.06 -9.22 3.32
C ASP A 144 -8.03 -8.00 2.40
N TYR A 145 -8.99 -7.90 1.48
CA TYR A 145 -9.11 -6.74 0.60
C TYR A 145 -9.36 -5.45 1.40
N GLU A 146 -10.28 -5.46 2.36
CA GLU A 146 -10.56 -4.30 3.20
C GLU A 146 -9.36 -3.90 4.06
N THR A 147 -8.66 -4.88 4.63
CA THR A 147 -7.46 -4.67 5.42
C THR A 147 -6.34 -4.08 4.57
N LEU A 148 -6.06 -4.69 3.41
CA LEU A 148 -5.06 -4.20 2.46
C LEU A 148 -5.35 -2.76 2.01
N MET A 149 -6.62 -2.42 1.75
CA MET A 149 -7.00 -1.08 1.33
C MET A 149 -6.83 -0.05 2.45
N LYS A 150 -7.17 -0.41 3.70
CA LYS A 150 -6.93 0.45 4.89
C LYS A 150 -5.44 0.67 5.13
N ASP A 151 -4.66 -0.40 5.13
CA ASP A 151 -3.22 -0.35 5.37
C ASP A 151 -2.50 0.40 4.25
N SER A 152 -2.91 0.22 3.00
CA SER A 152 -2.37 0.97 1.86
C SER A 152 -2.66 2.45 1.96
N ALA A 153 -3.86 2.83 2.42
CA ALA A 153 -4.20 4.24 2.64
C ALA A 153 -3.37 4.85 3.77
N ALA A 154 -3.26 4.16 4.92
CA ALA A 154 -2.44 4.59 6.04
C ALA A 154 -0.96 4.70 5.65
N LYS A 155 -0.44 3.72 4.91
CA LYS A 155 0.93 3.71 4.40
C LYS A 155 1.19 4.87 3.45
N ARG A 156 0.29 5.16 2.51
CA ARG A 156 0.42 6.33 1.61
C ARG A 156 0.51 7.64 2.37
N LEU A 157 -0.29 7.82 3.41
CA LEU A 157 -0.26 9.02 4.25
C LEU A 157 1.06 9.13 5.03
N ALA A 158 1.50 8.03 5.65
CA ALA A 158 2.75 7.98 6.39
C ALA A 158 3.96 8.25 5.47
N ASP A 159 4.01 7.60 4.31
CA ASP A 159 5.09 7.76 3.33
C ASP A 159 5.10 9.20 2.77
N SER A 160 3.94 9.79 2.47
CA SER A 160 3.84 11.19 2.01
C SER A 160 4.33 12.19 3.07
N LYS A 161 3.97 11.97 4.33
CA LYS A 161 4.44 12.78 5.45
C LYS A 161 5.96 12.66 5.63
N SER A 162 6.49 11.43 5.62
CA SER A 162 7.94 11.20 5.76
C SER A 162 8.72 11.83 4.61
N LEU A 163 8.18 11.82 3.39
CA LEU A 163 8.81 12.44 2.23
C LEU A 163 8.90 13.96 2.42
N SER A 164 7.80 14.62 2.80
CA SER A 164 7.79 16.06 3.05
C SER A 164 8.73 16.48 4.20
N GLU A 165 8.77 15.72 5.30
CA GLU A 165 9.69 15.96 6.41
C GLU A 165 11.16 15.82 5.98
N LYS A 166 11.49 14.77 5.21
CA LYS A 166 12.85 14.54 4.70
C LYS A 166 13.28 15.57 3.67
N GLU A 167 12.38 16.00 2.79
CA GLU A 167 12.65 17.08 1.84
C GLU A 167 12.95 18.39 2.56
N SER A 168 12.17 18.72 3.59
CA SER A 168 12.38 19.92 4.39
C SER A 168 13.72 19.86 5.13
N ALA A 169 14.02 18.76 5.81
CA ALA A 169 15.30 18.56 6.49
C ALA A 169 16.49 18.58 5.50
N THR A 170 16.31 18.07 4.28
CA THR A 170 17.36 18.11 3.25
C THR A 170 17.62 19.54 2.80
N ALA A 171 16.57 20.34 2.60
CA ALA A 171 16.71 21.74 2.23
C ALA A 171 17.42 22.55 3.33
N ASP A 172 17.04 22.35 4.60
CA ASP A 172 17.68 23.00 5.75
C ASP A 172 19.17 22.62 5.84
N LEU A 173 19.50 21.33 5.74
CA LEU A 173 20.88 20.85 5.76
C LEU A 173 21.71 21.37 4.58
N GLN A 174 21.10 21.53 3.40
CA GLN A 174 21.78 22.14 2.25
C GLN A 174 22.06 23.63 2.47
N ALA A 175 21.12 24.36 3.06
CA ALA A 175 21.30 25.77 3.41
C ALA A 175 22.40 25.96 4.46
N ASP A 176 22.41 25.14 5.51
CA ASP A 176 23.44 25.14 6.54
C ASP A 176 24.82 24.81 5.96
N LEU A 177 24.88 23.80 5.08
CA LEU A 177 26.12 23.39 4.43
C LEU A 177 26.73 24.54 3.60
N GLU A 178 25.91 25.26 2.84
CA GLU A 178 26.40 26.39 2.04
C GLU A 178 26.83 27.57 2.92
N SER A 179 26.02 27.91 3.94
CA SER A 179 26.37 28.92 4.96
C SER A 179 27.71 28.61 5.63
N HIS A 180 27.95 27.35 6.02
CA HIS A 180 29.21 26.93 6.61
C HIS A 180 30.40 26.97 5.64
N LYS A 181 30.19 26.68 4.35
CA LYS A 181 31.25 26.85 3.34
C LYS A 181 31.63 28.32 3.18
N ASP A 182 30.65 29.21 3.08
CA ASP A 182 30.88 30.64 2.94
C ASP A 182 31.57 31.23 4.17
N ALA A 183 31.13 30.83 5.37
CA ALA A 183 31.77 31.20 6.62
C ALA A 183 33.23 30.71 6.68
N LYS A 184 33.49 29.46 6.28
CA LYS A 184 34.86 28.91 6.22
C LYS A 184 35.73 29.67 5.22
N SER A 185 35.22 29.99 4.04
CA SER A 185 35.93 30.77 3.02
C SER A 185 36.30 32.15 3.55
N SER A 186 35.33 32.85 4.14
CA SER A 186 35.51 34.18 4.74
C SER A 186 36.54 34.15 5.86
N ALA A 187 36.41 33.22 6.82
CA ALA A 187 37.37 33.05 7.91
C ALA A 187 38.78 32.70 7.41
N THR A 188 38.90 31.94 6.32
CA THR A 188 40.21 31.63 5.70
C THR A 188 40.85 32.89 5.11
N ASN A 189 40.07 33.75 4.48
CA ASN A 189 40.54 35.02 3.94
C ASN A 189 40.96 35.99 5.05
N GLU A 190 40.17 36.09 6.12
CA GLU A 190 40.52 36.88 7.31
C GLU A 190 41.80 36.35 7.97
N LEU A 191 41.95 35.03 8.10
CA LEU A 191 43.16 34.40 8.62
C LEU A 191 44.38 34.72 7.73
N ALA A 192 44.23 34.67 6.40
CA ALA A 192 45.32 35.05 5.50
C ALA A 192 45.68 36.55 5.62
N ALA A 193 44.69 37.43 5.79
CA ALA A 193 44.92 38.87 5.97
C ALA A 193 45.61 39.18 7.30
N THR A 194 45.17 38.55 8.40
CA THR A 194 45.79 38.70 9.72
C THR A 194 47.24 38.18 9.73
N LEU A 195 47.53 37.06 9.09
CA LEU A 195 48.91 36.57 8.93
C LEU A 195 49.80 37.55 8.16
N LYS A 196 49.29 38.16 7.09
CA LYS A 196 50.02 39.22 6.36
C LYS A 196 50.29 40.44 7.24
N TYR A 197 49.30 40.86 8.02
CA TYR A 197 49.45 41.98 8.94
C TYR A 197 50.46 41.70 10.06
N ILE A 198 50.45 40.48 10.62
CA ILE A 198 51.48 40.03 11.57
C ILE A 198 52.87 40.10 10.91
N SER A 199 53.01 39.64 9.67
CA SER A 199 54.29 39.71 8.95
C SER A 199 54.78 41.15 8.73
N SER A 200 53.90 42.10 8.41
CA SER A 200 54.30 43.50 8.26
C SER A 200 54.69 44.12 9.61
N LEU A 201 53.95 43.80 10.67
CA LEU A 201 54.28 44.23 12.03
C LEU A 201 55.63 43.70 12.50
N HIS A 202 55.96 42.45 12.18
CA HIS A 202 57.28 41.89 12.46
C HIS A 202 58.37 42.68 11.74
N ALA A 203 58.21 43.00 10.45
CA ALA A 203 59.19 43.79 9.71
C ALA A 203 59.45 45.18 10.34
N GLU A 204 58.38 45.86 10.78
CA GLU A 204 58.48 47.16 11.45
C GLU A 204 59.08 47.06 12.86
N CYS A 205 58.58 46.13 13.69
CA CYS A 205 59.01 45.94 15.06
C CYS A 205 60.46 45.43 15.15
N ASP A 206 60.83 44.47 14.31
CA ASP A 206 62.18 43.88 14.32
C ASP A 206 63.22 44.94 13.95
N TRP A 207 62.93 45.77 12.94
CA TRP A 207 63.76 46.92 12.63
C TRP A 207 63.81 47.92 13.78
N LEU A 208 62.69 48.17 14.46
CA LEU A 208 62.67 49.09 15.60
C LEU A 208 63.60 48.60 16.73
N VAL A 209 63.49 47.32 17.08
CA VAL A 209 64.24 46.66 18.16
C VAL A 209 65.73 46.55 17.81
N GLN A 210 66.09 46.17 16.59
CA GLN A 210 67.49 46.04 16.17
C GLN A 210 68.29 47.34 16.31
N TYR A 211 67.67 48.48 15.99
CA TYR A 211 68.32 49.79 16.06
C TYR A 211 67.90 50.62 17.29
N PHE A 212 67.26 50.01 18.28
CA PHE A 212 66.82 50.72 19.48
C PHE A 212 68.01 51.26 20.27
N ASP A 213 69.02 50.42 20.53
CA ASP A 213 70.18 50.80 21.34
C ASP A 213 71.03 51.89 20.67
N VAL A 214 71.29 51.76 19.37
CA VAL A 214 72.02 52.79 18.60
C VAL A 214 71.28 54.12 18.63
N ARG A 215 69.95 54.11 18.48
CA ARG A 215 69.14 55.35 18.57
C ARG A 215 69.12 55.93 19.98
N LYS A 216 69.08 55.09 21.00
CA LYS A 216 69.15 55.51 22.40
C LYS A 216 70.49 56.17 22.71
N GLU A 217 71.60 55.58 22.27
CA GLU A 217 72.93 56.15 22.42
C GLU A 217 73.08 57.46 21.64
N ALA A 218 72.65 57.51 20.38
CA ALA A 218 72.67 58.74 19.58
C ALA A 218 71.88 59.87 20.25
N ARG A 219 70.66 59.60 20.76
CA ARG A 219 69.88 60.59 21.52
C ARG A 219 70.57 61.03 22.81
N ALA A 220 71.21 60.11 23.54
CA ALA A 220 71.99 60.47 24.72
C ALA A 220 73.17 61.40 24.37
N SER A 221 73.86 61.12 23.26
CA SER A 221 74.94 61.97 22.76
C SER A 221 74.46 63.35 22.30
N GLU A 222 73.28 63.44 21.68
CA GLU A 222 72.64 64.70 21.30
C GLU A 222 72.26 65.53 22.53
N ILE A 223 71.68 64.90 23.56
CA ILE A 223 71.36 65.56 24.83
C ILE A 223 72.62 66.13 25.50
N ASP A 224 73.71 65.36 25.54
CA ASP A 224 74.99 65.84 26.06
C ASP A 224 75.56 67.00 25.24
N ALA A 225 75.51 66.92 23.91
CA ALA A 225 75.95 68.00 23.02
C ALA A 225 75.13 69.28 23.21
N LEU A 226 73.80 69.18 23.34
CA LEU A 226 72.92 70.30 23.65
C LEU A 226 73.19 70.88 25.03
N GLY A 227 73.48 70.03 26.03
CA GLY A 227 73.92 70.44 27.36
C GLY A 227 75.21 71.23 27.32
N LYS A 228 76.22 70.74 26.59
CA LYS A 228 77.50 71.44 26.36
C LYS A 228 77.30 72.77 25.64
N ALA A 229 76.50 72.82 24.59
CA ALA A 229 76.19 74.06 23.86
C ALA A 229 75.52 75.10 24.78
N LYS A 230 74.58 74.67 25.63
CA LYS A 230 73.97 75.54 26.64
C LYS A 230 74.99 76.09 27.64
N SER A 231 75.91 75.25 28.12
CA SER A 231 76.98 75.67 29.03
C SER A 231 77.93 76.68 28.39
N VAL A 232 78.32 76.48 27.13
CA VAL A 232 79.11 77.45 26.35
C VAL A 232 78.40 78.81 26.28
N LEU A 233 77.11 78.82 25.92
CA LEU A 233 76.31 80.05 25.86
C LEU A 233 76.11 80.71 27.24
N SER A 234 76.23 79.94 28.33
CA SER A 234 76.13 80.42 29.70
C SER A 234 77.48 80.86 30.28
N GLY A 235 78.53 80.94 29.45
CA GLY A 235 79.85 81.47 29.83
C GLY A 235 80.87 80.43 30.30
N ALA A 236 80.62 79.13 30.14
CA ALA A 236 81.64 78.10 30.36
C ALA A 236 82.60 78.05 29.16
N ASP A 237 83.90 78.26 29.40
CA ASP A 237 84.92 78.22 28.34
C ASP A 237 85.39 76.78 28.10
N TYR A 238 85.12 76.26 26.90
CA TYR A 238 85.62 74.96 26.41
C TYR A 238 86.63 75.14 25.26
N ALA A 239 87.10 76.38 25.01
CA ALA A 239 87.99 76.68 23.89
C ALA A 239 89.44 76.29 24.18
N LEU A 240 89.91 75.27 23.44
CA LEU A 240 91.25 75.19 22.87
C LEU A 240 92.43 75.31 23.86
N LEU A 241 92.73 74.21 24.56
CA LEU A 241 93.95 74.04 25.36
C LEU A 241 95.17 73.87 24.44
N GLN A 242 95.54 74.91 23.69
CA GLN A 242 96.83 75.00 23.00
C GLN A 242 97.82 75.69 23.93
N THR A 243 98.23 75.02 25.01
CA THR A 243 99.38 75.48 25.79
C THR A 243 100.64 75.09 25.02
N SER A 244 101.27 76.07 24.38
CA SER A 244 102.48 75.89 23.60
C SER A 244 103.58 75.22 24.44
N SER A 245 104.10 74.06 24.03
CA SER A 245 105.39 73.59 24.52
C SER A 245 106.50 74.40 23.85
N ARG A 246 106.97 75.46 24.52
CA ARG A 246 108.22 76.13 24.14
C ARG A 246 109.39 75.25 24.57
N GLY A 247 109.80 74.33 23.70
CA GLY A 247 111.12 73.69 23.78
C GLY A 247 112.20 74.75 23.53
N SER A 248 112.91 75.15 24.59
CA SER A 248 114.08 76.01 24.50
C SER A 248 115.33 75.16 24.22
N LEU A 249 115.75 75.12 22.96
CA LEU A 249 117.08 74.66 22.54
C LEU A 249 118.12 75.79 22.74
N ARG A 250 119.00 75.62 23.73
CA ARG A 250 120.35 76.23 23.92
C ARG A 250 120.95 75.44 25.09
N GLY A 251 122.08 74.75 25.08
CA GLY A 251 123.29 74.71 24.26
C GLY A 251 124.45 74.47 25.24
N SER A 252 125.18 73.36 25.04
CA SER A 252 126.36 72.74 25.72
C SER A 252 127.46 73.68 26.30
N PRO A 253 128.42 73.20 27.13
CA PRO A 253 129.28 72.00 26.97
C PRO A 253 128.72 70.70 27.54
#